data_AF-A0A8J6BBK0-F1
#
_entry.id   AF-A0A8J6BBK0-F1
#
_cell.length_a   1.000
_cell.length_b   1.000
_cell.length_c   1.000
_cell.angle_alpha   90.00
_cell.angle_beta   90.00
_cell.angle_gamma   90.00
#
_symmetry.space_group_name_H-M   'P 1'
#
loop_
_entity.id
_entity.type
_entity.pdbx_description
1 polymer ?
#
loop_
_entity_poly.entity_id
_entity_poly.type
_entity_poly.pdbx_seq_one_letter_code
_entity_poly.pdbx_strand_id
1 'polypeptide(L)'
;MPKADAKAKKSKKSASKDTKSKEKSSKSDKTEKKTSSSEKKAPEAAAAPPAPSVEQHPCSIHSQPLTYFCLTCDTPVCDQCKQTTHYGPEHGVVPLTDAVMAKITDLKKTVHTEMRIRKNEILARLADVQLSVDKVKEQKAKIERSARADLEAVLQRLRKAESIKIASCNEDSTLLKQELGAVDEIEGLINQLMASEDPYKALMKIPDTHQQLAMILHRDLSAYMDQEKPYESQLPDEITERRGMCEKFAATTSVLQLKSQLLETAEEKTHTIAQDAAEELQRWETLTSEYETELRRFRMQCTFCGIELDPSTVNSLCGENQDITALSPMGVPDEVVGNMHHYWVQGDV
;
A
#
# COMPACT_ATOMS: atom_id res chain seq x y z
N MET A 1 -65.57 -50.44 -44.62
CA MET A 1 -65.17 -51.81 -44.21
C MET A 1 -63.77 -52.07 -44.76
N PRO A 2 -62.97 -52.93 -44.11
CA PRO A 2 -62.02 -52.72 -43.00
C PRO A 2 -60.59 -52.49 -43.57
N LYS A 3 -59.47 -52.25 -42.87
CA LYS A 3 -59.04 -52.18 -41.47
C LYS A 3 -57.62 -51.57 -41.52
N ALA A 4 -57.31 -50.62 -40.66
CA ALA A 4 -55.98 -50.50 -40.04
C ALA A 4 -56.13 -49.60 -38.81
N ASP A 5 -56.30 -50.27 -37.69
CA ASP A 5 -56.52 -49.72 -36.37
C ASP A 5 -55.29 -49.01 -35.82
N ALA A 6 -55.59 -47.91 -35.14
CA ALA A 6 -54.70 -47.18 -34.26
C ALA A 6 -54.66 -47.80 -32.85
N LYS A 7 -53.71 -47.26 -32.08
CA LYS A 7 -53.75 -47.02 -30.61
C LYS A 7 -53.28 -48.11 -29.64
N ALA A 8 -52.20 -47.70 -28.95
CA ALA A 8 -52.18 -47.34 -27.51
C ALA A 8 -51.65 -48.36 -26.49
N LYS A 9 -50.74 -47.87 -25.64
CA LYS A 9 -50.90 -47.66 -24.18
C LYS A 9 -49.72 -46.81 -23.66
N LYS A 10 -49.90 -45.62 -23.04
CA LYS A 10 -50.31 -45.33 -21.64
C LYS A 10 -49.43 -46.06 -20.61
N SER A 11 -48.96 -45.53 -19.48
CA SER A 11 -49.01 -44.24 -18.77
C SER A 11 -48.52 -44.48 -17.33
N LYS A 12 -47.99 -43.44 -16.64
CA LYS A 12 -47.84 -43.18 -15.16
C LYS A 12 -46.37 -42.88 -14.82
N LYS A 13 -45.96 -41.68 -14.37
CA LYS A 13 -46.36 -40.79 -13.24
C LYS A 13 -45.97 -41.35 -11.85
N SER A 14 -44.86 -40.83 -11.32
CA SER A 14 -44.63 -40.42 -9.91
C SER A 14 -43.24 -39.74 -9.84
N ALA A 15 -43.14 -38.43 -9.69
CA ALA A 15 -43.12 -37.70 -8.42
C ALA A 15 -41.80 -37.86 -7.64
N SER A 16 -40.98 -36.79 -7.70
CA SER A 16 -40.29 -36.10 -6.58
C SER A 16 -39.80 -36.93 -5.39
N LYS A 17 -38.49 -36.83 -5.08
CA LYS A 17 -38.06 -36.74 -3.68
C LYS A 17 -36.74 -35.99 -3.52
N ASP A 18 -36.85 -34.86 -2.82
CA ASP A 18 -35.82 -34.19 -2.06
C ASP A 18 -34.98 -35.14 -1.21
N THR A 19 -33.67 -34.90 -1.13
CA THR A 19 -32.88 -35.23 0.06
C THR A 19 -32.06 -34.02 0.49
N LYS A 20 -32.72 -33.23 1.32
CA LYS A 20 -32.18 -32.35 2.35
C LYS A 20 -31.69 -33.22 3.51
N SER A 21 -30.38 -33.23 3.77
CA SER A 21 -29.82 -33.72 5.03
C SER A 21 -29.43 -32.54 5.88
N LYS A 22 -30.32 -32.20 6.80
CA LYS A 22 -30.12 -31.29 7.94
C LYS A 22 -30.11 -32.17 9.17
N GLU A 23 -28.95 -32.42 9.77
CA GLU A 23 -28.89 -32.92 11.13
C GLU A 23 -29.07 -31.78 12.13
N LYS A 24 -29.92 -32.06 13.11
CA LYS A 24 -30.47 -31.20 14.17
C LYS A 24 -29.93 -31.79 15.47
N SER A 25 -29.24 -31.01 16.30
CA SER A 25 -29.78 -30.38 17.53
C SER A 25 -30.00 -31.29 18.75
N SER A 26 -29.37 -30.89 19.86
CA SER A 26 -29.88 -30.88 21.25
C SER A 26 -28.92 -29.95 22.02
N LYS A 27 -29.23 -28.82 22.64
CA LYS A 27 -30.33 -28.29 23.47
C LYS A 27 -30.58 -29.06 24.78
N SER A 28 -30.09 -28.46 25.88
CA SER A 28 -30.66 -28.38 27.24
C SER A 28 -29.55 -27.87 28.18
N ASP A 29 -29.75 -27.17 29.28
CA ASP A 29 -30.79 -26.27 29.77
C ASP A 29 -30.16 -25.59 31.01
N LYS A 30 -30.74 -24.46 31.40
CA LYS A 30 -30.36 -23.64 32.56
C LYS A 30 -31.16 -24.11 33.78
N THR A 31 -30.54 -24.32 34.93
CA THR A 31 -31.20 -24.38 36.26
C THR A 31 -30.13 -24.11 37.33
N GLU A 32 -30.12 -22.94 37.95
CA GLU A 32 -30.77 -22.61 39.23
C GLU A 32 -30.12 -23.22 40.49
N LYS A 33 -29.27 -22.40 41.10
CA LYS A 33 -29.24 -22.00 42.52
C LYS A 33 -30.24 -22.70 43.48
N LYS A 34 -29.70 -23.46 44.45
CA LYS A 34 -30.16 -23.62 45.85
C LYS A 34 -28.89 -23.77 46.71
N THR A 35 -28.43 -22.79 47.49
CA THR A 35 -28.85 -22.46 48.89
C THR A 35 -29.18 -23.69 49.74
N SER A 36 -28.30 -24.08 50.67
CA SER A 36 -28.49 -23.83 52.12
C SER A 36 -27.57 -24.71 53.00
N SER A 37 -26.89 -24.00 53.92
CA SER A 37 -26.66 -24.32 55.34
C SER A 37 -25.87 -25.58 55.71
N SER A 38 -24.62 -25.44 56.17
CA SER A 38 -24.23 -25.05 57.55
C SER A 38 -24.50 -26.16 58.57
N GLU A 39 -23.46 -26.90 58.92
CA GLU A 39 -23.31 -27.40 60.29
C GLU A 39 -21.85 -27.35 60.72
N LYS A 40 -21.64 -26.64 61.84
CA LYS A 40 -20.38 -26.42 62.53
C LYS A 40 -20.00 -27.67 63.32
N LYS A 41 -18.73 -28.08 63.23
CA LYS A 41 -18.03 -28.70 64.36
C LYS A 41 -16.57 -28.26 64.34
N ALA A 42 -16.15 -27.58 65.41
CA ALA A 42 -14.77 -27.27 65.77
C ALA A 42 -14.43 -28.08 67.04
N PRO A 43 -13.20 -28.02 67.55
CA PRO A 43 -11.90 -28.16 66.90
C PRO A 43 -11.11 -29.33 67.53
N GLU A 44 -10.21 -29.97 66.79
CA GLU A 44 -9.24 -30.90 67.39
C GLU A 44 -7.83 -30.42 67.04
N ALA A 45 -7.05 -30.18 68.09
CA ALA A 45 -5.70 -29.67 68.07
C ALA A 45 -4.71 -30.79 67.74
N ALA A 46 -3.88 -30.58 66.72
CA ALA A 46 -2.57 -31.19 66.44
C ALA A 46 -2.37 -31.07 64.93
N ALA A 47 -1.27 -30.61 64.35
CA ALA A 47 0.04 -30.29 64.86
C ALA A 47 0.58 -29.16 63.98
N ALA A 48 1.50 -28.37 64.53
CA ALA A 48 2.29 -27.44 63.73
C ALA A 48 2.91 -28.18 62.53
N PRO A 49 2.93 -27.60 61.31
CA PRO A 49 3.68 -28.19 60.22
C PRO A 49 5.15 -28.34 60.68
N PRO A 50 5.79 -29.51 60.47
CA PRO A 50 7.17 -29.70 60.86
C PRO A 50 8.01 -28.62 60.19
N ALA A 51 8.83 -27.94 60.98
CA ALA A 51 9.82 -27.00 60.47
C ALA A 51 10.59 -27.68 59.33
N PRO A 52 10.84 -26.98 58.20
CA PRO A 52 11.62 -27.55 57.11
C PRO A 52 12.99 -27.95 57.66
N SER A 53 13.24 -29.25 57.71
CA SER A 53 14.56 -29.82 58.01
C SER A 53 15.49 -29.34 56.91
N VAL A 54 16.27 -28.31 57.21
CA VAL A 54 17.29 -27.75 56.33
C VAL A 54 18.36 -28.83 56.13
N GLU A 55 18.34 -29.49 54.97
CA GLU A 55 19.45 -30.34 54.55
C GLU A 55 20.71 -29.47 54.48
N GLN A 56 21.60 -29.64 55.44
CA GLN A 56 22.83 -28.85 55.53
C GLN A 56 23.82 -29.40 54.50
N HIS A 57 23.99 -28.70 53.39
CA HIS A 57 25.02 -29.04 52.41
C HIS A 57 26.41 -28.73 52.99
N PRO A 58 27.31 -29.73 53.07
CA PRO A 58 28.65 -29.52 53.58
C PRO A 58 29.54 -28.86 52.52
N CYS A 59 30.48 -28.03 52.98
CA CYS A 59 31.52 -27.43 52.15
C CYS A 59 32.45 -28.52 51.60
N SER A 60 32.77 -28.45 50.31
CA SER A 60 33.63 -29.44 49.65
C SER A 60 35.07 -29.50 50.19
N ILE A 61 35.54 -28.45 50.86
CA ILE A 61 36.92 -28.36 51.37
C ILE A 61 37.00 -28.74 52.86
N HIS A 62 36.04 -28.29 53.65
CA HIS A 62 36.08 -28.39 55.11
C HIS A 62 35.03 -29.35 55.70
N SER A 63 34.14 -29.88 54.86
CA SER A 63 32.99 -30.72 55.25
C SER A 63 32.06 -30.11 56.31
N GLN A 64 32.13 -28.78 56.50
CA GLN A 64 31.31 -28.00 57.43
C GLN A 64 30.05 -27.44 56.74
N PRO A 65 28.95 -27.20 57.46
CA PRO A 65 27.73 -26.65 56.87
C PRO A 65 27.97 -25.27 56.24
N LEU A 66 27.40 -25.06 55.05
CA LEU A 66 27.42 -23.78 54.36
C LEU A 66 26.41 -22.82 55.00
N THR A 67 26.90 -21.88 55.82
CA THR A 67 26.05 -20.94 56.59
C THR A 67 26.16 -19.49 56.10
N TYR A 68 27.13 -19.19 55.23
CA TYR A 68 27.40 -17.84 54.75
C TYR A 68 27.42 -17.80 53.21
N PHE A 69 27.36 -16.60 52.64
CA PHE A 69 27.46 -16.35 51.21
C PHE A 69 28.47 -15.22 50.96
N CYS A 70 29.45 -15.46 50.10
CA CYS A 70 30.40 -14.44 49.68
C CYS A 70 29.82 -13.69 48.48
N LEU A 71 29.49 -12.40 48.65
CA LEU A 71 28.94 -11.54 47.60
C LEU A 71 29.94 -11.29 46.45
N THR A 72 31.23 -11.19 46.78
CA THR A 72 32.29 -10.94 45.78
C THR A 72 32.53 -12.16 44.89
N CYS A 73 32.43 -13.37 45.46
CA CYS A 73 32.68 -14.63 44.76
C CYS A 73 31.40 -15.35 44.31
N ASP A 74 30.23 -14.76 44.55
CA ASP A 74 28.88 -15.28 44.27
C ASP A 74 28.70 -16.77 44.64
N THR A 75 29.25 -17.18 45.79
CA THR A 75 29.30 -18.60 46.21
C THR A 75 28.97 -18.77 47.70
N PRO A 76 28.29 -19.87 48.08
CA PRO A 76 28.06 -20.20 49.48
C PRO A 76 29.34 -20.72 50.14
N VAL A 77 29.60 -20.30 51.37
CA VAL A 77 30.84 -20.61 52.12
C VAL A 77 30.53 -21.07 53.55
N CYS A 78 31.38 -21.94 54.10
CA CYS A 78 31.34 -22.32 55.52
C CYS A 78 32.15 -21.34 56.39
N ASP A 79 32.07 -21.47 57.71
CA ASP A 79 32.76 -20.57 58.64
C ASP A 79 34.30 -20.60 58.49
N GLN A 80 34.89 -21.77 58.24
CA GLN A 80 36.33 -21.87 57.97
C GLN A 80 36.76 -21.19 56.66
N CYS A 81 35.95 -21.29 55.60
CA CYS A 81 36.21 -20.61 54.32
C CYS A 81 36.20 -19.08 54.48
N LYS A 82 35.32 -18.54 55.34
CA LYS A 82 35.26 -17.11 55.66
C LYS A 82 36.54 -16.61 56.35
N GLN A 83 37.20 -17.46 57.15
CA GLN A 83 38.39 -17.09 57.91
C GLN A 83 39.71 -17.32 57.16
N THR A 84 39.69 -18.12 56.08
CA THR A 84 40.88 -18.51 55.34
C THR A 84 40.94 -17.85 53.97
N THR A 85 40.09 -18.31 53.05
CA THR A 85 40.12 -17.92 51.63
C THR A 85 39.31 -16.66 51.35
N HIS A 86 38.25 -16.39 52.12
CA HIS A 86 37.37 -15.23 51.96
C HIS A 86 37.49 -14.26 53.15
N TYR A 87 38.72 -14.08 53.66
CA TYR A 87 39.02 -13.21 54.78
C TYR A 87 39.46 -11.81 54.30
N GLY A 88 39.03 -10.78 55.02
CA GLY A 88 39.42 -9.39 54.76
C GLY A 88 38.34 -8.53 54.08
N PRO A 89 38.58 -7.22 53.95
CA PRO A 89 37.58 -6.26 53.45
C PRO A 89 37.26 -6.42 51.95
N GLU A 90 38.05 -7.21 51.21
CA GLU A 90 37.84 -7.48 49.79
C GLU A 90 36.69 -8.47 49.53
N HIS A 91 36.29 -9.24 50.56
CA HIS A 91 35.20 -10.21 50.48
C HIS A 91 34.01 -9.79 51.35
N GLY A 92 32.90 -9.43 50.72
CA GLY A 92 31.64 -9.17 51.43
C GLY A 92 30.95 -10.48 51.80
N VAL A 93 31.15 -10.99 53.02
CA VAL A 93 30.50 -12.24 53.48
C VAL A 93 29.31 -11.93 54.38
N VAL A 94 28.13 -12.43 53.99
CA VAL A 94 26.86 -12.25 54.72
C VAL A 94 26.26 -13.61 55.10
N PRO A 95 25.35 -13.69 56.09
CA PRO A 95 24.61 -14.91 56.37
C PRO A 95 23.86 -15.40 55.12
N LEU A 96 23.85 -16.71 54.90
CA LEU A 96 23.24 -17.31 53.70
C LEU A 96 21.74 -16.97 53.60
N THR A 97 21.04 -16.92 54.72
CA THR A 97 19.62 -16.51 54.80
C THR A 97 19.40 -15.11 54.26
N ASP A 98 20.30 -14.17 54.59
CA ASP A 98 20.18 -12.77 54.22
C ASP A 98 20.50 -12.58 52.73
N ALA A 99 21.51 -13.29 52.21
CA ALA A 99 21.82 -13.32 50.78
C ALA A 99 20.66 -13.90 49.95
N VAL A 100 20.06 -15.00 50.40
CA VAL A 100 18.90 -15.61 49.74
C VAL A 100 17.72 -14.66 49.75
N MET A 101 17.43 -14.03 50.89
CA MET A 101 16.34 -13.04 50.99
C MET A 101 16.58 -11.83 50.09
N ALA A 102 17.81 -11.32 50.03
CA ALA A 102 18.18 -10.21 49.15
C ALA A 102 18.03 -10.57 47.67
N LYS A 103 18.58 -11.72 47.23
CA LYS A 103 18.48 -12.20 45.84
C LYS A 103 17.03 -12.51 45.44
N ILE A 104 16.22 -13.12 46.32
CA ILE A 104 14.79 -13.35 46.07
C ILE A 104 14.04 -12.02 45.96
N THR A 105 14.38 -11.04 46.80
CA THR A 105 13.74 -9.72 46.75
C THR A 105 14.08 -9.00 45.45
N ASP A 106 15.33 -9.08 45.00
CA ASP A 106 15.77 -8.53 43.71
C ASP A 106 15.06 -9.21 42.53
N LEU A 107 15.02 -10.55 42.50
CA LEU A 107 14.27 -11.30 41.49
C LEU A 107 12.78 -10.93 41.49
N LYS A 108 12.15 -10.81 42.67
CA LYS A 108 10.76 -10.36 42.79
C LYS A 108 10.57 -8.96 42.24
N LYS A 109 11.52 -8.05 42.48
CA LYS A 109 11.50 -6.69 41.94
C LYS A 109 11.58 -6.74 40.41
N THR A 110 12.57 -7.42 39.83
CA THR A 110 12.72 -7.56 38.37
C THR A 110 11.50 -8.20 37.71
N VAL A 111 10.89 -9.22 38.33
CA VAL A 111 9.66 -9.83 37.83
C VAL A 111 8.49 -8.85 37.89
N HIS A 112 8.37 -8.08 38.98
CA HIS A 112 7.24 -7.16 39.17
C HIS A 112 7.33 -5.90 38.31
N THR A 113 8.55 -5.45 38.00
CA THR A 113 8.80 -4.27 37.17
C THR A 113 8.94 -4.67 35.69
N GLU A 114 10.06 -5.26 35.32
CA GLU A 114 10.47 -5.46 33.93
C GLU A 114 9.65 -6.55 33.24
N MET A 115 9.53 -7.72 33.86
CA MET A 115 8.80 -8.84 33.24
C MET A 115 7.31 -8.55 33.12
N ARG A 116 6.75 -7.78 34.05
CA ARG A 116 5.34 -7.36 34.00
C ARG A 116 5.08 -6.36 32.89
N ILE A 117 5.97 -5.37 32.71
CA ILE A 117 5.92 -4.45 31.57
C ILE A 117 6.03 -5.24 30.26
N ARG A 118 7.02 -6.13 30.17
CA ARG A 118 7.23 -6.95 28.97
C ARG A 118 6.03 -7.83 28.64
N LYS A 119 5.40 -8.45 29.64
CA LYS A 119 4.15 -9.20 29.46
C LYS A 119 3.04 -8.32 28.89
N ASN A 120 2.86 -7.11 29.42
CA ASN A 120 1.83 -6.19 28.95
C ASN A 120 2.09 -5.73 27.51
N GLU A 121 3.34 -5.46 27.14
CA GLU A 121 3.71 -5.16 25.75
C GLU A 121 3.37 -6.30 24.79
N ILE A 122 3.67 -7.54 25.19
CA ILE A 122 3.35 -8.73 24.39
C ILE A 122 1.84 -8.87 24.23
N LEU A 123 1.07 -8.68 25.31
CA LEU A 123 -0.40 -8.72 25.26
C LEU A 123 -0.98 -7.63 24.36
N ALA A 124 -0.45 -6.41 24.42
CA ALA A 124 -0.86 -5.32 23.55
C ALA A 124 -0.59 -5.63 22.08
N ARG A 125 0.64 -6.09 21.76
CA ARG A 125 0.99 -6.51 20.40
C ARG A 125 0.14 -7.67 19.90
N LEU A 126 -0.18 -8.64 20.77
CA LEU A 126 -1.07 -9.74 20.41
C LEU A 126 -2.47 -9.23 20.05
N ALA A 127 -3.01 -8.27 20.80
CA ALA A 127 -4.27 -7.63 20.49
C ALA A 127 -4.23 -6.87 19.16
N ASP A 128 -3.15 -6.13 18.88
CA ASP A 128 -2.98 -5.40 17.63
C ASP A 128 -2.91 -6.34 16.41
N VAL A 129 -2.19 -7.47 16.55
CA VAL A 129 -2.12 -8.49 15.51
C VAL A 129 -3.48 -9.13 15.29
N GLN A 130 -4.21 -9.44 16.36
CA GLN A 130 -5.55 -10.02 16.26
C GLN A 130 -6.52 -9.07 15.53
N LEU A 131 -6.49 -7.79 15.88
CA LEU A 131 -7.27 -6.75 15.22
C LEU A 131 -6.87 -6.59 13.74
N SER A 132 -5.59 -6.71 13.42
CA SER A 132 -5.10 -6.70 12.05
C SER A 132 -5.60 -7.91 11.25
N VAL A 133 -5.62 -9.10 11.86
CA VAL A 133 -6.20 -10.30 11.26
C VAL A 133 -7.68 -10.10 10.94
N ASP A 134 -8.43 -9.50 11.87
CA ASP A 134 -9.87 -9.25 11.67
C ASP A 134 -10.11 -8.20 10.57
N LYS A 135 -9.30 -7.14 10.51
CA LYS A 135 -9.31 -6.17 9.40
C LYS A 135 -9.04 -6.84 8.04
N VAL A 136 -8.05 -7.73 7.96
CA VAL A 136 -7.74 -8.45 6.71
C VAL A 136 -8.92 -9.35 6.30
N LYS A 137 -9.56 -10.04 7.26
CA LYS A 137 -10.75 -10.86 6.99
C LYS A 137 -11.92 -10.01 6.48
N GLU A 138 -12.15 -8.85 7.10
CA GLU A 138 -13.20 -7.93 6.67
C GLU A 138 -12.93 -7.39 5.25
N GLN A 139 -11.70 -6.96 4.98
CA GLN A 139 -11.28 -6.49 3.65
C GLN A 139 -11.46 -7.58 2.60
N LYS A 140 -11.03 -8.82 2.89
CA LYS A 140 -11.27 -9.97 2.02
C LYS A 140 -12.77 -10.13 1.73
N ALA A 141 -13.62 -10.14 2.75
CA ALA A 141 -15.05 -10.32 2.58
C ALA A 141 -15.71 -9.16 1.80
N LYS A 142 -15.18 -7.94 1.90
CA LYS A 142 -15.61 -6.79 1.10
C LYS A 142 -15.22 -6.97 -0.37
N ILE A 143 -13.97 -7.31 -0.64
CA ILE A 143 -13.45 -7.55 -2.00
C ILE A 143 -14.23 -8.69 -2.66
N GLU A 144 -14.44 -9.79 -1.95
CA GLU A 144 -15.18 -10.95 -2.46
C GLU A 144 -16.63 -10.62 -2.81
N ARG A 145 -17.33 -9.84 -1.96
CA ARG A 145 -18.69 -9.37 -2.25
C ARG A 145 -18.72 -8.46 -3.48
N SER A 146 -17.78 -7.51 -3.59
CA SER A 146 -17.69 -6.62 -4.75
C SER A 146 -17.44 -7.39 -6.04
N ALA A 147 -16.45 -8.29 -6.06
CA ALA A 147 -16.10 -9.09 -7.23
C ALA A 147 -17.28 -9.95 -7.70
N ARG A 148 -18.02 -10.58 -6.77
CA ARG A 148 -19.23 -11.33 -7.10
C ARG A 148 -20.31 -10.45 -7.72
N ALA A 149 -20.55 -9.26 -7.15
CA ALA A 149 -21.54 -8.33 -7.67
C ALA A 149 -21.18 -7.86 -9.09
N ASP A 150 -19.90 -7.56 -9.34
CA ASP A 150 -19.41 -7.14 -10.65
C ASP A 150 -19.56 -8.24 -11.70
N LEU A 151 -19.19 -9.49 -11.36
CA LEU A 151 -19.33 -10.64 -12.25
C LEU A 151 -20.80 -10.96 -12.54
N GLU A 152 -21.68 -10.90 -11.54
CA GLU A 152 -23.12 -11.12 -11.77
C GLU A 152 -23.69 -10.02 -12.69
N ALA A 153 -23.26 -8.77 -12.54
CA ALA A 153 -23.69 -7.70 -13.43
C ALA A 153 -23.25 -7.92 -14.89
N VAL A 154 -22.03 -8.42 -15.11
CA VAL A 154 -21.56 -8.82 -16.46
C VAL A 154 -22.42 -9.96 -17.01
N LEU A 155 -22.66 -11.00 -16.22
CA LEU A 155 -23.49 -12.14 -16.63
C LEU A 155 -24.93 -11.73 -16.95
N GLN A 156 -25.52 -10.80 -16.19
CA GLN A 156 -26.86 -10.28 -16.46
C GLN A 156 -26.93 -9.54 -17.81
N ARG A 157 -25.93 -8.71 -18.12
CA ARG A 157 -25.86 -8.03 -19.43
C ARG A 157 -25.69 -9.02 -20.57
N LEU A 158 -24.83 -10.03 -20.38
CA LEU A 158 -24.63 -11.09 -21.37
C LEU A 158 -25.93 -11.86 -21.64
N ARG A 159 -26.64 -12.32 -20.59
CA ARG A 159 -27.94 -13.00 -20.72
C ARG A 159 -28.99 -12.13 -21.41
N LYS A 160 -29.01 -10.83 -21.11
CA LYS A 160 -29.93 -9.89 -21.77
C LYS A 160 -29.61 -9.77 -23.26
N ALA A 161 -28.33 -9.62 -23.61
CA ALA A 161 -27.89 -9.55 -25.00
C ALA A 161 -28.22 -10.84 -25.76
N GLU A 162 -27.96 -11.99 -25.15
CA GLU A 162 -28.33 -13.32 -25.67
C GLU A 162 -29.83 -13.42 -25.92
N SER A 163 -30.67 -13.07 -24.93
CA SER A 163 -32.12 -13.17 -25.06
C SER A 163 -32.68 -12.28 -26.18
N ILE A 164 -32.15 -11.06 -26.34
CA ILE A 164 -32.56 -10.15 -27.42
C ILE A 164 -32.18 -10.76 -28.77
N LYS A 165 -30.97 -11.32 -28.88
CA LYS A 165 -30.50 -11.87 -30.15
C LYS A 165 -31.26 -13.15 -30.52
N ILE A 166 -31.50 -14.05 -29.57
CA ILE A 166 -32.35 -15.23 -29.80
C ILE A 166 -33.75 -14.83 -30.25
N ALA A 167 -34.34 -13.77 -29.68
CA ALA A 167 -35.65 -13.28 -30.10
C ALA A 167 -35.64 -12.81 -31.57
N SER A 168 -34.62 -12.02 -31.97
CA SER A 168 -34.43 -11.61 -33.36
C SER A 168 -34.22 -12.80 -34.30
N CYS A 169 -33.35 -13.76 -33.95
CA CYS A 169 -33.16 -14.99 -34.74
C CYS A 169 -34.48 -15.77 -34.93
N ASN A 170 -35.28 -15.85 -33.87
CA ASN A 170 -36.56 -16.56 -33.92
C ASN A 170 -37.55 -15.83 -34.81
N GLU A 171 -37.61 -14.50 -34.73
CA GLU A 171 -38.44 -13.67 -35.62
C GLU A 171 -38.04 -13.89 -37.09
N ASP A 172 -36.76 -13.76 -37.42
CA ASP A 172 -36.22 -14.02 -38.75
C ASP A 172 -36.54 -15.45 -39.21
N SER A 173 -36.36 -16.45 -38.32
CA SER A 173 -36.72 -17.85 -38.59
C SER A 173 -38.20 -18.04 -38.86
N THR A 174 -39.08 -17.35 -38.13
CA THR A 174 -40.53 -17.43 -38.37
C THR A 174 -40.93 -16.79 -39.69
N LEU A 175 -40.31 -15.66 -40.05
CA LEU A 175 -40.57 -14.98 -41.32
C LEU A 175 -40.12 -15.85 -42.49
N LEU A 176 -38.90 -16.40 -42.44
CA LEU A 176 -38.41 -17.33 -43.47
C LEU A 176 -39.27 -18.59 -43.60
N LYS A 177 -39.82 -19.11 -42.49
CA LYS A 177 -40.75 -20.25 -42.54
C LYS A 177 -42.08 -19.87 -43.19
N GLN A 178 -42.57 -18.65 -42.99
CA GLN A 178 -43.78 -18.16 -43.67
C GLN A 178 -43.53 -18.01 -45.17
N GLU A 179 -42.37 -17.49 -45.58
CA GLU A 179 -42.00 -17.39 -46.99
C GLU A 179 -41.91 -18.76 -47.65
N LEU A 180 -41.28 -19.73 -46.98
CA LEU A 180 -41.21 -21.09 -47.48
C LEU A 180 -42.61 -21.70 -47.66
N GLY A 181 -43.50 -21.52 -46.67
CA GLY A 181 -44.88 -21.98 -46.77
C GLY A 181 -45.65 -21.33 -47.93
N ALA A 182 -45.45 -20.05 -48.18
CA ALA A 182 -46.08 -19.35 -49.30
C ALA A 182 -45.59 -19.89 -50.66
N VAL A 183 -44.30 -20.22 -50.77
CA VAL A 183 -43.73 -20.87 -51.96
C VAL A 183 -44.35 -22.25 -52.17
N ASP A 184 -44.41 -23.08 -51.12
CA ASP A 184 -45.01 -24.42 -51.16
C ASP A 184 -46.49 -24.38 -51.56
N GLU A 185 -47.24 -23.38 -51.07
CA GLU A 185 -48.65 -23.17 -51.43
C GLU A 185 -48.83 -22.84 -52.92
N ILE A 186 -48.00 -21.96 -53.48
CA ILE A 186 -48.05 -21.62 -54.91
C ILE A 186 -47.63 -22.80 -55.78
N GLU A 187 -46.58 -23.55 -55.41
CA GLU A 187 -46.23 -24.79 -56.11
C GLU A 187 -47.40 -25.77 -56.10
N GLY A 188 -48.09 -25.91 -54.97
CA GLY A 188 -49.30 -26.71 -54.83
C GLY A 188 -50.42 -26.27 -55.78
N LEU A 189 -50.68 -24.96 -55.88
CA LEU A 189 -51.68 -24.40 -56.80
C LEU A 189 -51.32 -24.67 -58.26
N ILE A 190 -50.05 -24.47 -58.65
CA ILE A 190 -49.57 -24.75 -60.01
C ILE A 190 -49.75 -26.23 -60.35
N ASN A 191 -49.36 -27.13 -59.44
CA ASN A 191 -49.53 -28.57 -59.62
C ASN A 191 -51.01 -28.97 -59.78
N GLN A 192 -51.92 -28.35 -59.01
CA GLN A 192 -53.36 -28.58 -59.16
C GLN A 192 -53.90 -28.07 -60.50
N LEU A 193 -53.42 -26.92 -60.98
CA LEU A 193 -53.79 -26.39 -62.30
C LEU A 193 -53.32 -27.32 -63.43
N MET A 194 -52.10 -27.87 -63.33
CA MET A 194 -51.58 -28.84 -64.29
C MET A 194 -52.36 -30.17 -64.28
N ALA A 195 -52.89 -30.58 -63.12
CA ALA A 195 -53.66 -31.80 -62.96
C ALA A 195 -55.17 -31.62 -63.23
N SER A 196 -55.64 -30.40 -63.57
CA SER A 196 -57.06 -30.12 -63.79
C SER A 196 -57.59 -30.80 -65.05
N GLU A 197 -58.66 -31.56 -64.93
CA GLU A 197 -59.38 -32.16 -66.07
C GLU A 197 -60.21 -31.12 -66.86
N ASP A 198 -60.50 -29.95 -66.26
CA ASP A 198 -61.24 -28.85 -66.88
C ASP A 198 -60.29 -27.69 -67.25
N PRO A 199 -59.98 -27.51 -68.55
CA PRO A 199 -59.08 -26.46 -69.02
C PRO A 199 -59.64 -25.05 -68.79
N TYR A 200 -60.96 -24.88 -68.85
CA TYR A 200 -61.59 -23.56 -68.70
C TYR A 200 -61.48 -23.08 -67.26
N LYS A 201 -61.77 -23.96 -66.29
CA LYS A 201 -61.62 -23.64 -64.86
C LYS A 201 -60.16 -23.40 -64.46
N ALA A 202 -59.21 -24.08 -65.10
CA ALA A 202 -57.79 -23.82 -64.91
C ALA A 202 -57.41 -22.42 -65.43
N LEU A 203 -57.80 -22.08 -66.67
CA LEU A 203 -57.56 -20.77 -67.28
C LEU A 203 -58.07 -19.60 -66.45
N MET A 204 -59.24 -19.74 -65.81
CA MET A 204 -59.80 -18.69 -64.95
C MET A 204 -59.00 -18.43 -63.67
N LYS A 205 -58.22 -19.41 -63.18
CA LYS A 205 -57.42 -19.30 -61.94
C LYS A 205 -55.96 -18.88 -62.18
N ILE A 206 -55.46 -18.99 -63.41
CA ILE A 206 -54.08 -18.63 -63.77
C ILE A 206 -53.76 -17.16 -63.43
N PRO A 207 -54.62 -16.16 -63.72
CA PRO A 207 -54.32 -14.76 -63.38
C PRO A 207 -54.09 -14.55 -61.88
N ASP A 208 -54.94 -15.13 -61.04
CA ASP A 208 -54.82 -15.03 -59.58
C ASP A 208 -53.53 -15.70 -59.08
N THR A 209 -53.19 -16.86 -59.66
CA THR A 209 -51.96 -17.60 -59.31
C THR A 209 -50.71 -16.83 -59.74
N HIS A 210 -50.75 -16.20 -60.91
CA HIS A 210 -49.65 -15.36 -61.41
C HIS A 210 -49.49 -14.08 -60.56
N GLN A 211 -50.59 -13.51 -60.08
CA GLN A 211 -50.54 -12.38 -59.15
C GLN A 211 -49.89 -12.78 -57.82
N GLN A 212 -50.28 -13.92 -57.24
CA GLN A 212 -49.66 -14.43 -56.01
C GLN A 212 -48.16 -14.72 -56.22
N LEU A 213 -47.79 -15.32 -57.36
CA LEU A 213 -46.39 -15.60 -57.69
C LEU A 213 -45.56 -14.31 -57.79
N ALA A 214 -46.10 -13.27 -58.45
CA ALA A 214 -45.43 -11.98 -58.53
C ALA A 214 -45.25 -11.34 -57.15
N MET A 215 -46.23 -11.48 -56.25
CA MET A 215 -46.13 -10.96 -54.87
C MET A 215 -45.00 -11.64 -54.08
N ILE A 216 -44.81 -12.95 -54.23
CA ILE A 216 -43.72 -13.68 -53.56
C ILE A 216 -42.37 -13.29 -54.18
N LEU A 217 -42.27 -13.25 -55.51
CA LEU A 217 -41.01 -12.94 -56.22
C LEU A 217 -40.50 -11.52 -55.97
N HIS A 218 -41.40 -10.56 -55.73
CA HIS A 218 -41.03 -9.18 -55.46
C HIS A 218 -40.81 -8.86 -53.98
N ARG A 219 -40.92 -9.87 -53.11
CA ARG A 219 -40.64 -9.67 -51.69
C ARG A 219 -39.14 -9.65 -51.44
N ASP A 220 -38.67 -8.58 -50.82
CA ASP A 220 -37.26 -8.39 -50.54
C ASP A 220 -36.83 -9.22 -49.33
N LEU A 221 -35.98 -10.23 -49.57
CA LEU A 221 -35.40 -11.08 -48.54
C LEU A 221 -34.07 -10.53 -47.99
N SER A 222 -33.42 -9.56 -48.67
CA SER A 222 -32.12 -9.03 -48.23
C SER A 222 -32.26 -8.22 -46.94
N ALA A 223 -33.42 -7.58 -46.75
CA ALA A 223 -33.79 -6.88 -45.52
C ALA A 223 -33.72 -7.77 -44.26
N TYR A 224 -33.82 -9.10 -44.38
CA TYR A 224 -33.68 -10.04 -43.25
C TYR A 224 -32.23 -10.35 -42.88
N MET A 225 -31.28 -10.05 -43.77
CA MET A 225 -29.86 -10.39 -43.62
C MET A 225 -28.91 -9.19 -43.55
N ASP A 226 -29.37 -7.99 -43.90
CA ASP A 226 -28.55 -6.77 -44.01
C ASP A 226 -28.18 -6.07 -42.68
N GLN A 227 -28.45 -6.70 -41.53
CA GLN A 227 -27.76 -6.29 -40.29
C GLN A 227 -26.35 -6.84 -40.31
N GLU A 228 -25.40 -6.05 -40.80
CA GLU A 228 -23.95 -6.31 -40.84
C GLU A 228 -23.42 -6.96 -39.53
N LYS A 229 -23.46 -8.30 -39.51
CA LYS A 229 -22.48 -9.28 -39.00
C LYS A 229 -23.20 -10.53 -38.48
N PRO A 230 -22.66 -11.72 -38.76
CA PRO A 230 -23.23 -12.99 -38.33
C PRO A 230 -23.38 -13.02 -36.81
N TYR A 231 -24.48 -13.63 -36.37
CA TYR A 231 -24.96 -13.77 -34.99
C TYR A 231 -23.88 -14.14 -33.94
N GLU A 232 -22.72 -14.63 -34.37
CA GLU A 232 -21.58 -15.07 -33.55
C GLU A 232 -20.68 -13.95 -32.98
N SER A 233 -20.66 -12.75 -33.58
CA SER A 233 -19.63 -11.72 -33.25
C SER A 233 -20.10 -10.56 -32.36
N GLN A 234 -21.32 -10.61 -31.81
CA GLN A 234 -21.96 -9.44 -31.18
C GLN A 234 -22.23 -9.58 -29.67
N LEU A 235 -21.90 -10.72 -29.04
CA LEU A 235 -22.05 -10.83 -27.59
C LEU A 235 -20.93 -10.04 -26.89
N PRO A 236 -21.25 -9.24 -25.86
CA PRO A 236 -20.23 -8.46 -25.14
C PRO A 236 -19.22 -9.37 -24.46
N ASP A 237 -17.94 -9.28 -24.84
CA ASP A 237 -16.83 -9.87 -24.08
C ASP A 237 -16.18 -8.82 -23.17
N GLU A 238 -16.97 -8.35 -22.20
CA GLU A 238 -16.56 -7.30 -21.27
C GLU A 238 -15.33 -7.71 -20.43
N ILE A 239 -15.10 -9.01 -20.22
CA ILE A 239 -13.98 -9.50 -19.41
C ILE A 239 -12.67 -9.32 -20.19
N THR A 240 -12.64 -9.69 -21.47
CA THR A 240 -11.46 -9.47 -22.32
C THR A 240 -11.22 -7.98 -22.52
N GLU A 241 -12.26 -7.19 -22.71
CA GLU A 241 -12.15 -5.72 -22.82
C GLU A 241 -11.55 -5.10 -21.55
N ARG A 242 -12.06 -5.48 -20.37
CA ARG A 242 -11.51 -5.04 -19.08
C ARG A 242 -10.06 -5.45 -18.89
N ARG A 243 -9.69 -6.67 -19.30
CA ARG A 243 -8.29 -7.13 -19.25
C ARG A 243 -7.39 -6.24 -20.11
N GLY A 244 -7.80 -5.96 -21.35
CA GLY A 244 -7.07 -5.06 -22.24
C GLY A 244 -6.94 -3.64 -21.68
N MET A 245 -7.96 -3.13 -20.98
CA MET A 245 -7.85 -1.85 -20.26
C MET A 245 -6.84 -1.92 -19.12
N CYS A 246 -6.87 -2.96 -18.29
CA CYS A 246 -5.90 -3.15 -17.21
C CYS A 246 -4.45 -3.19 -17.72
N GLU A 247 -4.19 -3.86 -18.84
CA GLU A 247 -2.86 -3.89 -19.47
C GLU A 247 -2.41 -2.50 -19.93
N LYS A 248 -3.30 -1.73 -20.55
CA LYS A 248 -3.02 -0.33 -20.95
C LYS A 248 -2.75 0.57 -19.74
N PHE A 249 -3.52 0.40 -18.66
CA PHE A 249 -3.29 1.13 -17.41
C PHE A 249 -1.92 0.78 -16.82
N ALA A 250 -1.56 -0.51 -16.76
CA ALA A 250 -0.26 -0.95 -16.27
C ALA A 250 0.89 -0.32 -17.08
N ALA A 251 0.82 -0.33 -18.41
CA ALA A 251 1.79 0.33 -19.28
C ALA A 251 1.88 1.84 -19.01
N THR A 252 0.72 2.50 -18.86
CA THR A 252 0.67 3.94 -18.55
C THR A 252 1.31 4.25 -17.19
N THR A 253 1.04 3.44 -16.18
CA THR A 253 1.65 3.57 -14.85
C THR A 253 3.17 3.41 -14.91
N SER A 254 3.69 2.46 -15.69
CA SER A 254 5.13 2.30 -15.88
C SER A 254 5.77 3.52 -16.56
N VAL A 255 5.12 4.10 -17.56
CA VAL A 255 5.59 5.34 -18.21
C VAL A 255 5.60 6.51 -17.22
N LEU A 256 4.57 6.64 -16.39
CA LEU A 256 4.53 7.67 -15.36
C LEU A 256 5.64 7.50 -14.32
N GLN A 257 5.90 6.27 -13.87
CA GLN A 257 7.01 5.98 -12.96
C GLN A 257 8.36 6.37 -13.55
N LEU A 258 8.60 6.02 -14.82
CA LEU A 258 9.82 6.41 -15.53
C LEU A 258 9.93 7.94 -15.63
N LYS A 259 8.83 8.63 -15.95
CA LYS A 259 8.82 10.09 -16.02
C LYS A 259 9.15 10.73 -14.67
N SER A 260 8.61 10.20 -13.57
CA SER A 260 8.92 10.68 -12.22
C SER A 260 10.40 10.51 -11.89
N GLN A 261 11.01 9.38 -12.21
CA GLN A 261 12.45 9.15 -11.99
C GLN A 261 13.32 10.11 -12.82
N LEU A 262 12.93 10.37 -14.08
CA LEU A 262 13.64 11.32 -14.92
C LEU A 262 13.52 12.76 -14.42
N LEU A 263 12.36 13.14 -13.86
CA LEU A 263 12.17 14.45 -13.24
C LEU A 263 13.05 14.59 -12.00
N GLU A 264 13.07 13.59 -11.12
CA GLU A 264 13.94 13.58 -9.93
C GLU A 264 15.42 13.73 -10.31
N THR A 265 15.88 12.98 -11.31
CA THR A 265 17.26 13.10 -11.82
C THR A 265 17.53 14.48 -12.44
N ALA A 266 16.54 15.07 -13.12
CA ALA A 266 16.69 16.40 -13.70
C ALA A 266 16.75 17.48 -12.62
N GLU A 267 15.92 17.37 -11.58
CA GLU A 267 15.92 18.26 -10.42
C GLU A 267 17.27 18.20 -9.68
N GLU A 268 17.80 17.01 -9.43
CA GLU A 268 19.14 16.82 -8.86
C GLU A 268 20.21 17.53 -9.69
N LYS A 269 20.21 17.34 -11.01
CA LYS A 269 21.16 18.01 -11.92
C LYS A 269 21.01 19.52 -11.91
N THR A 270 19.79 20.04 -11.87
CA THR A 270 19.57 21.49 -11.78
C THR A 270 20.05 22.03 -10.45
N HIS A 271 19.89 21.29 -9.35
CA HIS A 271 20.41 21.67 -8.05
C HIS A 271 21.94 21.69 -8.04
N THR A 272 22.60 20.68 -8.59
CA THR A 272 24.06 20.66 -8.68
C THR A 272 24.59 21.81 -9.52
N ILE A 273 23.98 22.08 -10.68
CA ILE A 273 24.38 23.21 -11.53
C ILE A 273 24.18 24.55 -10.79
N ALA A 274 23.07 24.71 -10.06
CA ALA A 274 22.82 25.91 -9.27
C ALA A 274 23.84 26.09 -8.14
N GLN A 275 24.23 25.00 -7.49
CA GLN A 275 25.27 25.02 -6.45
C GLN A 275 26.65 25.38 -7.05
N ASP A 276 27.04 24.72 -8.14
CA ASP A 276 28.31 24.98 -8.83
C ASP A 276 28.39 26.45 -9.30
N ALA A 277 27.30 26.98 -9.86
CA ALA A 277 27.22 28.38 -10.27
C ALA A 277 27.33 29.35 -9.08
N ALA A 278 26.74 29.01 -7.93
CA ALA A 278 26.85 29.82 -6.71
C ALA A 278 28.28 29.82 -6.15
N GLU A 279 28.94 28.66 -6.13
CA GLU A 279 30.35 28.54 -5.74
C GLU A 279 31.25 29.35 -6.69
N GLU A 280 30.99 29.29 -8.00
CA GLU A 280 31.75 30.06 -8.98
C GLU A 280 31.56 31.57 -8.77
N LEU A 281 30.32 32.04 -8.61
CA LEU A 281 30.02 33.45 -8.31
C LEU A 281 30.74 33.94 -7.05
N GLN A 282 30.80 33.12 -6.00
CA GLN A 282 31.53 33.46 -4.78
C GLN A 282 33.05 33.60 -5.01
N ARG A 283 33.62 32.75 -5.87
CA ARG A 283 35.04 32.88 -6.29
C ARG A 283 35.27 34.17 -7.06
N TRP A 284 34.36 34.51 -7.99
CA TRP A 284 34.43 35.76 -8.74
C TRP A 284 34.33 36.99 -7.83
N GLU A 285 33.45 36.96 -6.82
CA GLU A 285 33.33 38.03 -5.83
C GLU A 285 34.62 38.19 -5.02
N THR A 286 35.21 37.08 -4.58
CA THR A 286 36.48 37.06 -3.83
C THR A 286 37.60 37.65 -4.68
N LEU A 287 37.78 37.16 -5.91
CA LEU A 287 38.77 37.69 -6.85
C LEU A 287 38.55 39.17 -7.13
N THR A 288 37.30 39.60 -7.35
CA THR A 288 36.99 41.01 -7.60
C THR A 288 37.34 41.87 -6.40
N SER A 289 37.09 41.40 -5.17
CA SER A 289 37.47 42.09 -3.93
C SER A 289 38.98 42.15 -3.74
N GLU A 290 39.71 41.08 -4.08
CA GLU A 290 41.18 41.06 -4.09
C GLU A 290 41.73 42.08 -5.09
N TYR A 291 41.25 42.07 -6.34
CA TYR A 291 41.62 43.04 -7.36
C TYR A 291 41.26 44.48 -6.96
N GLU A 292 40.10 44.70 -6.35
CA GLU A 292 39.72 46.02 -5.84
C GLU A 292 40.69 46.47 -4.75
N THR A 293 41.09 45.57 -3.85
CA THR A 293 42.08 45.84 -2.81
C THR A 293 43.45 46.16 -3.41
N GLU A 294 43.91 45.38 -4.39
CA GLU A 294 45.15 45.65 -5.11
C GLU A 294 45.10 46.98 -5.87
N LEU A 295 44.02 47.26 -6.59
CA LEU A 295 43.83 48.54 -7.27
C LEU A 295 43.86 49.70 -6.28
N ARG A 296 43.24 49.58 -5.10
CA ARG A 296 43.32 50.57 -4.03
C ARG A 296 44.76 50.79 -3.55
N ARG A 297 45.63 49.76 -3.53
CA ARG A 297 47.06 49.92 -3.21
C ARG A 297 47.80 50.78 -4.25
N PHE A 298 47.40 50.69 -5.52
CA PHE A 298 47.99 51.48 -6.61
C PHE A 298 47.29 52.84 -6.83
N ARG A 299 46.19 53.14 -6.11
CA ARG A 299 45.57 54.46 -6.16
C ARG A 299 46.49 55.47 -5.48
N MET A 300 46.99 56.43 -6.26
CA MET A 300 47.69 57.58 -5.73
C MET A 300 46.66 58.50 -5.06
N GLN A 301 46.65 58.59 -3.75
CA GLN A 301 45.80 59.52 -3.01
C GLN A 301 46.66 60.55 -2.30
N CYS A 302 46.23 61.81 -2.32
CA CYS A 302 46.93 62.87 -1.60
C CYS A 302 46.91 62.57 -0.09
N THR A 303 48.07 62.50 0.57
CA THR A 303 48.18 62.21 2.01
C THR A 303 47.58 63.30 2.90
N PHE A 304 47.36 64.50 2.36
CA PHE A 304 46.78 65.63 3.07
C PHE A 304 45.25 65.65 2.92
N CYS A 305 44.73 65.73 1.69
CA CYS A 305 43.30 65.93 1.45
C CYS A 305 42.52 64.66 1.01
N GLY A 306 43.19 63.52 0.85
CA GLY A 306 42.56 62.24 0.48
C GLY A 306 41.99 62.15 -0.95
N ILE A 307 42.19 63.17 -1.79
CA ILE A 307 41.70 63.18 -3.18
C ILE A 307 42.57 62.23 -4.03
N GLU A 308 41.92 61.47 -4.92
CA GLU A 308 42.60 60.61 -5.91
C GLU A 308 43.34 61.44 -6.95
N LEU A 309 44.60 61.07 -7.19
CA LEU A 309 45.51 61.76 -8.08
C LEU A 309 45.55 61.02 -9.41
N ASP A 310 44.96 61.65 -10.41
CA ASP A 310 45.05 61.29 -11.81
C ASP A 310 46.22 62.05 -12.47
N PRO A 311 46.69 61.65 -13.66
CA PRO A 311 47.75 62.34 -14.38
C PRO A 311 47.49 63.84 -14.61
N SER A 312 46.22 64.27 -14.59
CA SER A 312 45.81 65.66 -14.71
C SER A 312 45.79 66.43 -13.37
N THR A 313 45.66 65.75 -12.23
CA THR A 313 45.51 66.35 -10.90
C THR A 313 46.73 66.16 -9.99
N VAL A 314 47.68 65.29 -10.35
CA VAL A 314 48.89 65.03 -9.55
C VAL A 314 49.72 66.29 -9.24
N ASN A 315 49.64 67.32 -10.10
CA ASN A 315 50.35 68.59 -9.94
C ASN A 315 49.42 69.78 -9.61
N SER A 316 48.15 69.55 -9.29
CA SER A 316 47.25 70.64 -8.89
C SER A 316 47.49 71.09 -7.45
N LEU A 317 46.94 72.26 -7.10
CA LEU A 317 47.07 72.80 -5.76
C LEU A 317 46.20 72.02 -4.77
N CYS A 318 46.81 71.56 -3.68
CA CYS A 318 46.13 70.96 -2.55
C CYS A 318 45.73 72.03 -1.54
N GLY A 319 44.44 72.16 -1.26
CA GLY A 319 43.91 73.13 -0.29
C GLY A 319 44.32 72.83 1.16
N GLU A 320 44.53 71.55 1.49
CA GLU A 320 44.88 71.12 2.86
C GLU A 320 46.39 71.12 3.11
N ASN A 321 47.23 71.04 2.07
CA ASN A 321 48.69 71.19 2.18
C ASN A 321 49.17 72.66 2.12
N GLN A 322 48.33 73.60 2.56
CA GLN A 322 48.65 75.03 2.63
C GLN A 322 49.04 75.47 4.04
N ASP A 323 48.63 74.71 5.07
CA ASP A 323 48.83 75.08 6.47
C ASP A 323 50.02 74.32 7.08
N ILE A 324 51.15 75.01 7.21
CA ILE A 324 52.41 74.48 7.76
C ILE A 324 52.27 74.10 9.25
N THR A 325 51.17 74.49 9.91
CA THR A 325 50.95 74.19 11.33
C THR A 325 50.30 72.83 11.61
N ALA A 326 49.80 72.14 10.57
CA ALA A 326 49.24 70.80 10.72
C ALA A 326 50.35 69.76 10.97
N LEU A 327 50.12 68.82 11.90
CA LEU A 327 51.04 67.73 12.20
C LEU A 327 51.40 66.98 10.89
N SER A 328 52.69 66.93 10.56
CA SER A 328 53.17 66.25 9.36
C SER A 328 52.74 64.77 9.37
N PRO A 329 52.03 64.28 8.34
CA PRO A 329 51.64 62.88 8.26
C PRO A 329 52.87 61.97 8.29
N MET A 330 52.80 60.85 9.02
CA MET A 330 53.91 59.89 9.12
C MET A 330 54.38 59.45 7.72
N GLY A 331 55.68 59.61 7.45
CA GLY A 331 56.31 59.19 6.19
C GLY A 331 56.38 60.26 5.09
N VAL A 332 55.89 61.48 5.34
CA VAL A 332 56.03 62.61 4.42
C VAL A 332 57.30 63.43 4.77
N PRO A 333 58.23 63.68 3.84
CA PRO A 333 59.40 64.53 4.09
C PRO A 333 59.00 65.97 4.43
N ASP A 334 59.69 66.62 5.37
CA ASP A 334 59.37 67.99 5.80
C ASP A 334 59.43 69.03 4.66
N GLU A 335 60.19 68.74 3.59
CA GLU A 335 60.38 69.62 2.43
C GLU A 335 59.12 69.77 1.55
N VAL A 336 58.20 68.81 1.61
CA VAL A 336 56.95 68.81 0.82
C VAL A 336 55.74 69.32 1.59
N VAL A 337 55.89 69.58 2.90
CA VAL A 337 54.82 70.15 3.75
C VAL A 337 54.71 71.66 3.48
N GLY A 338 53.50 72.13 3.19
CA GLY A 338 53.22 73.55 2.95
C GLY A 338 53.57 74.05 1.54
N ASN A 339 53.97 73.17 0.63
CA ASN A 339 54.27 73.54 -0.75
C ASN A 339 53.01 73.76 -1.61
N MET A 340 51.81 73.61 -1.03
CA MET A 340 50.50 73.76 -1.66
C MET A 340 50.19 72.75 -2.77
N HIS A 341 50.99 71.70 -2.99
CA HIS A 341 50.74 70.70 -4.03
C HIS A 341 50.27 69.38 -3.41
N HIS A 342 49.55 68.57 -4.19
CA HIS A 342 49.23 67.22 -3.77
C HIS A 342 50.51 66.39 -3.65
N TYR A 343 50.56 65.56 -2.61
CA TYR A 343 51.67 64.66 -2.39
C TYR A 343 51.11 63.28 -2.06
N TRP A 344 51.71 62.23 -2.62
CA TRP A 344 51.37 60.86 -2.30
C TRP A 344 52.62 60.15 -1.83
N VAL A 345 52.45 59.27 -0.84
CA VAL A 345 53.47 58.31 -0.44
C VAL A 345 53.01 56.97 -0.96
N GLN A 346 53.89 56.26 -1.66
CA GLN A 346 53.64 54.87 -2.02
C GLN A 346 53.62 54.08 -0.71
N GLY A 347 52.45 53.57 -0.32
CA GLY A 347 52.34 52.79 0.91
C GLY A 347 53.14 51.50 0.79
N ASP A 348 54.26 51.41 1.51
CA ASP A 348 54.92 50.12 1.77
C ASP A 348 54.10 49.39 2.85
N VAL A 349 53.20 48.50 2.43
CA VAL A 349 52.53 47.54 3.31
C VAL A 349 52.65 46.13 2.74
#